data_AF-A0A2R6NN05-F1
#
_entry.id   AF-A0A2R6NN05-F1
#
_cell.length_a   1.000
_cell.length_b   1.000
_cell.length_c   1.000
_cell.angle_alpha   90.00
_cell.angle_beta   90.00
_cell.angle_gamma   90.00
#
_symmetry.space_group_name_H-M   'P 1'
#
loop_
_entity.id
_entity.type
_entity.pdbx_description
1 polymer ?
#
loop_
_entity_poly.entity_id
_entity_poly.type
_entity_poly.pdbx_seq_one_letter_code
_entity_poly.pdbx_strand_id
1 'polypeptide(L)'
;MEKNTKKPQADAIAWDTDGLWTEHLRRDDQDMMDRIVNGSEKGHYFMLLGPKGTGKTTMLFDAMRAIHAEGASICDAHPDLEVFRLRLGKALNYEYHEDSQTGLFQRRDPREGGPALDIERALNKLEKVALRYSARTNRPLVLILNNIHFFKNDDEGQNMLLQLQQRAEAWAASGAGYIYELL
;
A
#
# COMPACT_ATOMS: atom_id res chain seq x y z
N MET A 1 -26.09 40.31 9.61
CA MET A 1 -26.53 38.91 9.47
C MET A 1 -25.52 38.20 8.60
N GLU A 2 -24.47 37.67 9.21
CA GLU A 2 -23.32 37.10 8.52
C GLU A 2 -23.36 35.58 8.68
N LYS A 3 -23.41 34.87 7.55
CA LYS A 3 -23.60 33.41 7.49
C LYS A 3 -22.27 32.72 7.83
N ASN A 4 -22.25 31.98 8.93
CA ASN A 4 -21.12 31.18 9.36
C ASN A 4 -21.18 29.79 8.69
N THR A 5 -20.43 29.61 7.60
CA THR A 5 -20.24 28.31 6.93
C THR A 5 -18.92 27.68 7.41
N LYS A 6 -19.00 26.84 8.45
CA LYS A 6 -17.91 25.94 8.82
C LYS A 6 -17.73 24.87 7.74
N LYS A 7 -16.58 24.86 7.07
CA LYS A 7 -16.13 23.73 6.25
C LYS A 7 -15.65 22.58 7.16
N PRO A 8 -15.87 21.30 6.79
CA PRO A 8 -15.40 20.17 7.57
C PRO A 8 -13.87 20.03 7.43
N GLN A 9 -13.22 19.91 8.58
CA GLN A 9 -11.79 19.75 8.75
C GLN A 9 -11.41 18.32 8.34
N ALA A 10 -10.63 18.18 7.26
CA ALA A 10 -10.01 16.91 6.92
C ALA A 10 -8.84 16.69 7.88
N ASP A 11 -8.91 15.62 8.65
CA ASP A 11 -7.85 15.20 9.57
C ASP A 11 -6.62 14.75 8.75
N ALA A 12 -5.78 15.70 8.39
CA ALA A 12 -4.45 15.44 7.88
C ALA A 12 -3.65 14.81 9.00
N ILE A 13 -3.24 13.55 8.81
CA ILE A 13 -2.30 12.85 9.69
C ILE A 13 -1.00 13.66 9.67
N ALA A 14 -0.77 14.46 10.70
CA ALA A 14 0.45 15.19 10.91
C ALA A 14 1.54 14.18 11.32
N TRP A 15 2.44 13.89 10.40
CA TRP A 15 3.66 13.16 10.72
C TRP A 15 4.58 14.12 11.48
N ASP A 16 4.67 13.93 12.80
CA ASP A 16 5.58 14.70 13.67
C ASP A 16 6.99 14.70 13.07
N THR A 17 7.44 15.88 12.69
CA THR A 17 8.69 16.09 11.94
C THR A 17 9.82 16.36 12.92
N ASP A 18 10.03 15.45 13.87
CA ASP A 18 11.15 15.54 14.81
C ASP A 18 12.38 14.84 14.21
N GLY A 19 13.22 15.61 13.53
CA GLY A 19 14.48 15.09 12.99
C GLY A 19 15.12 15.90 11.87
N LEU A 20 15.32 17.21 12.02
CA LEU A 20 16.09 18.06 11.09
C LEU A 20 17.60 17.70 10.99
N TRP A 21 18.06 16.59 11.58
CA TRP A 21 19.48 16.22 11.69
C TRP A 21 19.89 15.01 10.83
N THR A 22 18.97 14.41 10.05
CA THR A 22 19.28 13.31 9.12
C THR A 22 19.51 13.74 7.67
N GLU A 23 19.40 15.03 7.34
CA GLU A 23 19.50 15.53 5.95
C GLU A 23 20.85 15.29 5.26
N HIS A 24 21.90 14.83 5.96
CA HIS A 24 23.27 14.85 5.44
C HIS A 24 24.04 13.52 5.46
N LEU A 25 23.38 12.37 5.64
CA LEU A 25 24.03 11.08 5.38
C LEU A 25 23.26 10.29 4.33
N ARG A 26 23.45 10.69 3.06
CA ARG A 26 22.98 9.91 1.91
C ARG A 26 23.62 8.53 1.97
N ARG A 27 22.80 7.50 2.09
CA ARG A 27 23.25 6.11 2.18
C ARG A 27 23.56 5.57 0.80
N ASP A 28 24.45 4.58 0.73
CA ASP A 28 24.79 3.91 -0.53
C ASP A 28 23.54 3.32 -1.22
N ASP A 29 22.58 2.81 -0.44
CA ASP A 29 21.34 2.23 -0.94
C ASP A 29 20.24 3.26 -1.30
N GLN A 30 20.40 4.54 -0.94
CA GLN A 30 19.37 5.56 -1.15
C GLN A 30 19.09 5.74 -2.65
N ASP A 31 20.11 5.75 -3.48
CA ASP A 31 19.97 5.92 -4.92
C ASP A 31 19.16 4.79 -5.57
N MET A 32 19.33 3.57 -5.06
CA MET A 32 18.52 2.43 -5.48
C MET A 32 17.08 2.63 -5.03
N MET A 33 16.84 2.96 -3.75
CA MET A 33 15.51 3.23 -3.22
C MET A 33 14.77 4.33 -4.00
N ASP A 34 15.47 5.41 -4.37
CA ASP A 34 14.88 6.52 -5.10
C ASP A 34 14.43 6.08 -6.50
N ARG A 35 15.28 5.36 -7.26
CA ARG A 35 14.95 4.82 -8.59
C ARG A 35 13.78 3.83 -8.56
N ILE A 36 13.73 3.08 -7.48
CA ILE A 36 12.69 2.12 -7.18
C ILE A 36 11.35 2.84 -6.94
N VAL A 37 11.30 3.74 -5.95
CA VAL A 37 10.07 4.42 -5.50
C VAL A 37 9.55 5.38 -6.58
N ASN A 38 10.43 5.99 -7.36
CA ASN A 38 10.04 6.85 -8.49
C ASN A 38 9.61 6.09 -9.75
N GLY A 39 9.68 4.75 -9.75
CA GLY A 39 9.25 3.89 -10.87
C GLY A 39 10.20 3.85 -12.07
N SER A 40 11.47 4.21 -11.90
CA SER A 40 12.49 4.08 -12.97
C SER A 40 12.93 2.62 -13.17
N GLU A 41 13.03 1.85 -12.10
CA GLU A 41 13.30 0.41 -12.19
C GLU A 41 12.04 -0.33 -12.65
N LYS A 42 12.12 -1.13 -13.72
CA LYS A 42 10.96 -1.86 -14.26
C LYS A 42 11.08 -3.38 -14.18
N GLY A 43 9.96 -4.05 -13.95
CA GLY A 43 9.83 -5.50 -14.07
C GLY A 43 10.26 -6.33 -12.85
N HIS A 44 10.34 -5.73 -11.66
CA HIS A 44 10.90 -6.37 -10.46
C HIS A 44 10.05 -6.08 -9.23
N TYR A 45 9.73 -7.10 -8.43
CA TYR A 45 9.33 -6.88 -7.04
C TYR A 45 10.58 -6.89 -6.16
N PHE A 46 10.56 -6.14 -5.06
CA PHE A 46 11.74 -6.00 -4.19
C PHE A 46 11.37 -6.27 -2.74
N MET A 47 12.30 -6.92 -2.04
CA MET A 47 12.20 -7.17 -0.61
C MET A 47 13.34 -6.45 0.09
N LEU A 48 12.99 -5.56 1.04
CA LEU A 48 13.97 -4.81 1.81
C LEU A 48 14.19 -5.50 3.17
N LEU A 49 15.37 -6.09 3.31
CA LEU A 49 15.77 -6.86 4.49
C LEU A 49 16.76 -6.11 5.38
N GLY A 50 16.67 -6.31 6.69
CA GLY A 50 17.77 -6.03 7.61
C GLY A 50 17.33 -5.94 9.08
N PRO A 51 18.26 -5.73 10.01
CA PRO A 51 17.93 -5.55 11.43
C PRO A 51 16.97 -4.38 11.70
N LYS A 52 16.23 -4.45 12.80
CA LYS A 52 15.41 -3.31 13.27
C LYS A 52 16.34 -2.13 13.60
N GLY A 53 15.89 -0.91 13.30
CA GLY A 53 16.67 0.31 13.59
C GLY A 53 17.74 0.67 12.55
N THR A 54 17.88 -0.08 11.45
CA THR A 54 18.80 0.32 10.35
C THR A 54 18.26 1.48 9.50
N GLY A 55 17.07 2.01 9.80
CA GLY A 55 16.45 3.13 9.09
C GLY A 55 15.94 2.81 7.68
N LYS A 56 15.56 1.55 7.42
CA LYS A 56 14.90 1.11 6.18
C LYS A 56 13.67 1.96 5.85
N THR A 57 12.80 2.12 6.85
CA THR A 57 11.58 2.91 6.76
C THR A 57 11.86 4.40 6.54
N THR A 58 12.90 4.94 7.17
CA THR A 58 13.35 6.33 6.95
C THR A 58 13.76 6.56 5.49
N MET A 59 14.61 5.67 4.96
CA MET A 59 15.07 5.71 3.56
C MET A 59 13.91 5.64 2.55
N LEU A 60 12.92 4.80 2.82
CA LEU A 60 11.69 4.73 2.03
C LEU A 60 10.90 6.04 2.08
N PHE A 61 10.67 6.59 3.26
CA PHE A 61 9.92 7.84 3.41
C PHE A 61 10.63 9.02 2.77
N ASP A 62 11.95 9.08 2.83
CA ASP A 62 12.74 10.12 2.16
C ASP A 62 12.60 10.01 0.63
N ALA A 63 12.63 8.79 0.07
CA ALA A 63 12.38 8.55 -1.35
C ALA A 63 10.94 8.95 -1.76
N MET A 64 9.94 8.62 -0.94
CA MET A 64 8.54 9.03 -1.17
C MET A 64 8.36 10.54 -1.10
N ARG A 65 9.04 11.22 -0.16
CA ARG A 65 9.03 12.69 -0.04
C ARG A 65 9.61 13.36 -1.29
N ALA A 66 10.70 12.82 -1.82
CA ALA A 66 11.35 13.34 -3.03
C ALA A 66 10.42 13.35 -4.26
N ILE A 67 9.46 12.43 -4.33
CA ILE A 67 8.45 12.36 -5.40
C ILE A 67 7.07 12.88 -5.00
N HIS A 68 6.94 13.49 -3.82
CA HIS A 68 5.64 13.93 -3.26
C HIS A 68 4.58 12.81 -3.24
N ALA A 69 5.01 11.56 -3.02
CA ALA A 69 4.20 10.35 -3.10
C ALA A 69 3.44 10.14 -4.44
N GLU A 70 3.89 10.76 -5.53
CA GLU A 70 3.26 10.55 -6.84
C GLU A 70 3.48 9.13 -7.35
N GLY A 71 2.41 8.39 -7.63
CA GLY A 71 2.51 7.03 -8.18
C GLY A 71 2.97 5.99 -7.15
N ALA A 72 3.06 6.34 -5.87
CA ALA A 72 3.41 5.43 -4.78
C ALA A 72 2.30 5.39 -3.71
N SER A 73 2.05 4.21 -3.15
CA SER A 73 1.14 3.98 -2.03
C SER A 73 1.82 3.08 -1.01
N ILE A 74 1.55 3.31 0.29
CA ILE A 74 2.11 2.54 1.39
C ILE A 74 1.00 2.01 2.29
N CYS A 75 1.12 0.74 2.70
CA CYS A 75 0.21 0.07 3.60
C CYS A 75 0.99 -0.76 4.63
N ASP A 76 0.71 -0.56 5.91
CA ASP A 76 1.26 -1.39 6.98
C ASP A 76 0.43 -2.67 7.16
N ALA A 77 1.11 -3.82 7.10
CA ALA A 77 0.52 -5.11 7.41
C ALA A 77 0.04 -5.18 8.88
N HIS A 78 -0.88 -6.10 9.13
CA HIS A 78 -1.47 -6.31 10.46
C HIS A 78 -1.77 -7.80 10.68
N PRO A 79 -1.62 -8.34 11.90
CA PRO A 79 -1.95 -9.73 12.21
C PRO A 79 -3.45 -10.08 12.13
N ASP A 80 -4.31 -9.09 11.92
CA ASP A 80 -5.75 -9.23 11.76
C ASP A 80 -6.09 -8.76 10.34
N LEU A 81 -6.64 -9.67 9.52
CA LEU A 81 -6.95 -9.38 8.13
C LEU A 81 -8.05 -8.35 7.97
N GLU A 82 -8.96 -8.20 8.95
CA GLU A 82 -9.97 -7.12 8.93
C GLU A 82 -9.29 -5.76 8.98
N VAL A 83 -8.33 -5.61 9.88
CA VAL A 83 -7.55 -4.37 10.03
C VAL A 83 -6.67 -4.15 8.80
N PHE A 84 -6.02 -5.20 8.28
CA PHE A 84 -5.22 -5.10 7.07
C PHE A 84 -6.07 -4.68 5.86
N ARG A 85 -7.26 -5.28 5.69
CA ARG A 85 -8.25 -4.88 4.67
C ARG A 85 -8.53 -3.38 4.75
N LEU A 86 -8.92 -2.88 5.92
CA LEU A 86 -9.24 -1.45 6.10
C LEU A 86 -8.04 -0.53 5.80
N ARG A 87 -6.82 -0.93 6.20
CA ARG A 87 -5.59 -0.17 5.90
C ARG A 87 -5.28 -0.15 4.41
N LEU A 88 -5.40 -1.29 3.75
CA LEU A 88 -5.20 -1.42 2.31
C LEU A 88 -6.21 -0.58 1.55
N GLY A 89 -7.49 -0.61 1.93
CA GLY A 89 -8.52 0.24 1.36
C GLY A 89 -8.15 1.72 1.42
N LYS A 90 -7.76 2.21 2.60
CA LYS A 90 -7.31 3.60 2.77
C LYS A 90 -6.09 3.92 1.91
N ALA A 91 -5.09 3.05 1.90
CA ALA A 91 -3.85 3.24 1.12
C ALA A 91 -4.14 3.33 -0.39
N LEU A 92 -5.14 2.59 -0.87
CA LEU A 92 -5.52 2.57 -2.29
C LEU A 92 -6.64 3.56 -2.64
N ASN A 93 -7.13 4.33 -1.66
CA ASN A 93 -8.37 5.11 -1.79
C ASN A 93 -9.53 4.27 -2.36
N TYR A 94 -9.69 3.07 -1.80
CA TYR A 94 -10.66 2.06 -2.19
C TYR A 94 -11.66 1.82 -1.05
N GLU A 95 -12.93 2.03 -1.35
CA GLU A 95 -14.03 1.73 -0.44
C GLU A 95 -14.51 0.30 -0.64
N TYR A 96 -14.46 -0.48 0.43
CA TYR A 96 -15.14 -1.77 0.49
C TYR A 96 -16.62 -1.50 0.70
N HIS A 97 -17.42 -1.76 -0.33
CA HIS A 97 -18.86 -1.79 -0.16
C HIS A 97 -19.20 -3.08 0.58
N GLU A 98 -19.22 -3.02 1.92
CA GLU A 98 -20.02 -3.94 2.70
C GLU A 98 -21.46 -3.56 2.40
N ASP A 99 -22.16 -4.37 1.61
CA ASP A 99 -23.53 -4.07 1.20
C ASP A 99 -24.40 -3.84 2.45
N SER A 100 -24.69 -2.58 2.76
CA SER A 100 -25.84 -2.23 3.56
C SER A 100 -27.08 -2.51 2.71
N GLN A 101 -27.44 -3.79 2.59
CA GLN A 101 -28.78 -4.17 2.20
C GLN A 101 -29.71 -3.73 3.34
N THR A 102 -30.17 -2.48 3.27
CA THR A 102 -31.36 -1.99 3.97
C THR A 102 -32.62 -2.65 3.39
N GLY A 103 -32.70 -3.97 3.50
CA GLY A 103 -33.84 -4.78 3.14
C GLY A 103 -34.06 -5.79 4.25
N LEU A 104 -35.13 -5.58 5.04
CA LEU A 104 -35.46 -6.27 6.29
C LEU A 104 -35.58 -7.82 6.19
N PHE A 105 -35.43 -8.43 5.01
CA PHE A 105 -35.56 -9.87 4.78
C PHE A 105 -34.82 -10.36 3.51
N GLN A 106 -33.50 -10.19 3.42
CA GLN A 106 -32.72 -11.02 2.49
C GLN A 106 -31.73 -11.85 3.30
N ARG A 107 -31.84 -13.19 3.16
CA ARG A 107 -30.84 -14.14 3.64
C ARG A 107 -29.47 -13.65 3.18
N ARG A 108 -28.46 -13.68 4.08
CA ARG A 108 -27.03 -13.56 3.71
C ARG A 108 -26.79 -14.35 2.43
N ASP A 109 -26.32 -13.69 1.38
CA ASP A 109 -25.90 -14.38 0.17
C ASP A 109 -24.66 -15.21 0.56
N PRO A 110 -24.58 -16.53 0.30
CA PRO A 110 -23.43 -17.38 0.67
C PRO A 110 -22.08 -16.91 0.10
N ARG A 111 -22.07 -15.84 -0.69
CA ARG A 111 -20.94 -15.18 -1.34
C ARG A 111 -20.42 -13.96 -0.58
N GLU A 112 -20.86 -13.73 0.67
CA GLU A 112 -20.23 -12.79 1.61
C GLU A 112 -18.77 -13.22 1.84
N GLY A 113 -17.85 -12.64 1.05
CA GLY A 113 -16.44 -12.94 1.14
C GLY A 113 -15.82 -12.29 2.36
N GLY A 114 -15.09 -13.07 3.15
CA GLY A 114 -14.30 -12.52 4.25
C GLY A 114 -13.15 -11.60 3.77
N PRO A 115 -12.36 -11.05 4.71
CA PRO A 115 -11.36 -10.02 4.42
C PRO A 115 -10.39 -10.35 3.29
N ALA A 116 -9.98 -11.61 3.19
CA ALA A 116 -9.08 -12.08 2.14
C ALA A 116 -9.68 -11.89 0.73
N LEU A 117 -10.97 -12.15 0.52
CA LEU A 117 -11.62 -11.97 -0.78
C LEU A 117 -11.78 -10.50 -1.14
N ASP A 118 -12.05 -9.65 -0.15
CA ASP A 118 -12.13 -8.22 -0.35
C ASP A 118 -10.77 -7.62 -0.72
N ILE A 119 -9.69 -8.02 -0.02
CA ILE A 119 -8.31 -7.68 -0.37
C ILE A 119 -8.01 -8.10 -1.82
N GLU A 120 -8.36 -9.32 -2.21
CA GLU A 120 -8.18 -9.82 -3.58
C GLU A 120 -8.90 -8.94 -4.62
N ARG A 121 -10.14 -8.54 -4.34
CA ARG A 121 -10.91 -7.65 -5.23
C ARG A 121 -10.27 -6.26 -5.33
N ALA A 122 -9.75 -5.74 -4.23
CA ALA A 122 -9.04 -4.45 -4.21
C ALA A 122 -7.77 -4.51 -5.06
N LEU A 123 -6.95 -5.55 -4.90
CA LEU A 123 -5.73 -5.76 -5.70
C LEU A 123 -6.06 -5.93 -7.19
N ASN A 124 -7.11 -6.67 -7.55
CA ASN A 124 -7.59 -6.78 -8.93
C ASN A 124 -7.98 -5.43 -9.55
N LYS A 125 -8.62 -4.56 -8.78
CA LYS A 125 -8.98 -3.21 -9.25
C LYS A 125 -7.73 -2.33 -9.35
N LEU A 126 -6.80 -2.45 -8.39
CA LEU A 126 -5.52 -1.75 -8.42
C LEU A 126 -4.73 -2.07 -9.68
N GLU A 127 -4.65 -3.34 -10.07
CA GLU A 127 -3.96 -3.78 -11.29
C GLU A 127 -4.45 -3.04 -12.55
N LYS A 128 -5.78 -2.90 -12.69
CA LYS A 128 -6.35 -2.15 -13.82
C LYS A 128 -5.98 -0.67 -13.78
N VAL A 129 -5.88 -0.08 -12.59
CA VAL A 129 -5.44 1.32 -12.41
C VAL A 129 -3.95 1.45 -12.72
N ALA A 130 -3.13 0.52 -12.24
CA ALA A 130 -1.70 0.48 -12.43
C ALA A 130 -1.33 0.39 -13.92
N LEU A 131 -2.00 -0.48 -14.69
CA LEU A 131 -1.86 -0.55 -16.15
C LEU A 131 -2.16 0.77 -16.86
N ARG A 132 -3.26 1.45 -16.48
CA ARG A 132 -3.61 2.76 -17.05
C ARG A 132 -2.61 3.84 -16.67
N TYR A 133 -2.14 3.82 -15.42
CA TYR A 133 -1.12 4.75 -14.94
C TYR A 133 0.20 4.57 -15.70
N SER A 134 0.65 3.32 -15.87
CA SER A 134 1.86 2.96 -16.62
C SER A 134 1.76 3.37 -18.08
N ALA A 135 0.64 3.13 -18.75
CA ALA A 135 0.41 3.56 -20.12
C ALA A 135 0.47 5.09 -20.31
N ARG A 136 0.03 5.87 -19.30
CA ARG A 136 0.00 7.34 -19.37
C ARG A 136 1.33 8.00 -19.01
N THR A 137 2.00 7.49 -17.98
CA THR A 137 3.19 8.13 -17.38
C THR A 137 4.49 7.48 -17.81
N ASN A 138 4.42 6.33 -18.48
CA ASN A 138 5.55 5.44 -18.77
C ASN A 138 6.30 4.99 -17.50
N ARG A 139 5.64 5.09 -16.33
CA ARG A 139 6.15 4.68 -15.02
C ARG A 139 5.09 3.80 -14.33
N PRO A 140 5.51 2.71 -13.68
CA PRO A 140 4.61 1.81 -12.97
C PRO A 140 4.10 2.43 -11.66
N LEU A 141 2.97 1.92 -11.16
CA LEU A 141 2.48 2.28 -9.84
C LEU A 141 3.21 1.43 -8.78
N VAL A 142 3.69 2.07 -7.73
CA VAL A 142 4.44 1.46 -6.63
C VAL A 142 3.52 1.25 -5.43
N LEU A 143 3.25 -0.01 -5.07
CA LEU A 143 2.59 -0.38 -3.82
C LEU A 143 3.67 -0.84 -2.83
N ILE A 144 3.64 -0.31 -1.61
CA ILE A 144 4.60 -0.67 -0.56
C ILE A 144 3.83 -1.30 0.60
N LEU A 145 4.19 -2.53 0.93
CA LEU A 145 3.69 -3.29 2.08
C LEU A 145 4.78 -3.31 3.15
N ASN A 146 4.48 -2.70 4.29
CA ASN A 146 5.43 -2.57 5.38
C ASN A 146 5.08 -3.53 6.53
N ASN A 147 6.11 -3.98 7.25
CA ASN A 147 6.00 -4.90 8.39
C ASN A 147 5.28 -6.21 8.06
N ILE A 148 5.57 -6.82 6.90
CA ILE A 148 4.84 -8.02 6.45
C ILE A 148 4.97 -9.21 7.44
N HIS A 149 6.02 -9.18 8.28
CA HIS A 149 6.27 -10.14 9.35
C HIS A 149 5.16 -10.17 10.42
N PHE A 150 4.22 -9.22 10.38
CA PHE A 150 3.03 -9.22 11.22
C PHE A 150 1.94 -10.18 10.77
N PHE A 151 1.96 -10.69 9.54
CA PHE A 151 1.06 -11.80 9.20
C PHE A 151 1.43 -13.02 10.06
N LYS A 152 0.41 -13.62 10.67
CA LYS A 152 0.61 -14.76 11.55
C LYS A 152 1.06 -15.98 10.75
N ASN A 153 1.76 -16.88 11.42
CA ASN A 153 2.11 -18.18 10.88
C ASN A 153 0.96 -19.19 11.04
N ASP A 154 -0.26 -18.76 10.75
CA ASP A 154 -1.47 -19.58 10.65
C ASP A 154 -1.91 -19.69 9.18
N ASP A 155 -2.87 -20.55 8.89
CA ASP A 155 -3.31 -20.80 7.51
C ASP A 155 -3.78 -19.51 6.82
N GLU A 156 -4.45 -18.61 7.54
CA GLU A 156 -4.97 -17.36 6.98
C GLU A 156 -3.83 -16.39 6.63
N GLY A 157 -2.87 -16.18 7.54
CA GLY A 157 -1.70 -15.33 7.29
C GLY A 157 -0.77 -15.89 6.22
N GLN A 158 -0.54 -17.20 6.20
CA GLN A 158 0.26 -17.87 5.16
C GLN A 158 -0.40 -17.74 3.78
N ASN A 159 -1.71 -17.96 3.69
CA ASN A 159 -2.45 -17.81 2.44
C ASN A 159 -2.41 -16.36 1.94
N MET A 160 -2.54 -15.38 2.83
CA MET A 160 -2.43 -13.96 2.47
C MET A 160 -1.03 -13.60 1.95
N LEU A 161 0.02 -14.05 2.63
CA LEU A 161 1.41 -13.86 2.18
C LEU A 161 1.63 -14.45 0.78
N LEU A 162 1.20 -15.71 0.57
CA LEU A 162 1.33 -16.38 -0.72
C LEU A 162 0.59 -15.62 -1.83
N GLN A 163 -0.62 -15.14 -1.54
CA GLN A 163 -1.42 -14.35 -2.48
C GLN A 163 -0.71 -13.05 -2.86
N LEU A 164 -0.16 -12.32 -1.88
CA LEU A 164 0.58 -11.08 -2.13
C LEU A 164 1.85 -11.34 -2.96
N GLN A 165 2.57 -12.43 -2.70
CA GLN A 165 3.73 -12.84 -3.49
C GLN A 165 3.38 -13.15 -4.94
N GLN A 166 2.35 -13.98 -5.17
CA GLN A 166 1.88 -14.30 -6.53
C GLN A 166 1.46 -13.04 -7.31
N ARG A 167 0.82 -12.08 -6.63
CA ARG A 167 0.47 -10.79 -7.22
C ARG A 167 1.70 -9.96 -7.55
N ALA A 168 2.68 -9.90 -6.66
CA ALA A 168 3.93 -9.20 -6.90
C ALA A 168 4.66 -9.75 -8.13
N GLU A 169 4.74 -11.08 -8.26
CA GLU A 169 5.34 -11.75 -9.42
C GLU A 169 4.59 -11.44 -10.72
N ALA A 170 3.26 -11.52 -10.71
CA ALA A 170 2.42 -11.23 -11.88
C ALA A 170 2.53 -9.76 -12.33
N TRP A 171 2.55 -8.81 -11.39
CA TRP A 171 2.67 -7.39 -11.70
C TRP A 171 4.08 -7.00 -12.17
N ALA A 172 5.11 -7.63 -11.60
CA ALA A 172 6.47 -7.49 -12.08
C ALA A 172 6.62 -8.01 -13.52
N ALA A 173 6.07 -9.20 -13.82
CA ALA A 173 6.12 -9.77 -15.17
C ALA A 173 5.39 -8.92 -16.23
N SER A 174 4.34 -8.19 -15.84
CA SER A 174 3.58 -7.32 -16.75
C SER A 174 4.13 -5.89 -16.87
N GLY A 175 5.08 -5.49 -16.02
CA GLY A 175 5.60 -4.11 -15.96
C GLY A 175 4.54 -3.08 -15.53
N ALA A 176 3.43 -3.53 -14.94
CA ALA A 176 2.26 -2.72 -14.63
C ALA A 176 2.33 -2.03 -13.26
N GLY A 177 3.01 -2.64 -12.29
CA GLY A 177 3.16 -2.15 -10.92
C GLY A 177 4.17 -2.98 -10.11
N TYR A 178 4.63 -2.45 -8.99
CA TYR A 178 5.51 -3.17 -8.06
C TYR A 178 4.92 -3.24 -6.68
N ILE A 179 5.22 -4.34 -5.98
CA ILE A 179 4.99 -4.48 -4.55
C ILE A 179 6.35 -4.47 -3.87
N TYR A 180 6.54 -3.55 -2.92
CA TYR A 180 7.66 -3.54 -2.00
C TYR A 180 7.25 -4.24 -0.73
N GLU A 181 8.10 -5.15 -0.27
CA GLU A 181 7.92 -5.80 1.01
C GLU A 181 9.02 -5.32 1.95
N LEU A 182 8.67 -4.61 3.02
CA LEU A 182 9.60 -4.28 4.10
C LEU A 182 9.41 -5.27 5.25
N LEU A 183 10.53 -5.90 5.64
CA LEU A 183 10.64 -6.65 6.90
C LEU A 183 11.11 -5.77 8.05
#